data_AF-A0A8J6TKY7-F1
#
_entry.id   AF-A0A8J6TKY7-F1
#
_cell.length_a   1.000
_cell.length_b   1.000
_cell.length_c   1.000
_cell.angle_alpha   90.00
_cell.angle_beta   90.00
_cell.angle_gamma   90.00
#
_symmetry.space_group_name_H-M   'P 1'
#
loop_
_entity.id
_entity.type
_entity.pdbx_description
1 polymer ?
#
loop_
_entity_poly.entity_id
_entity_poly.type
_entity_poly.pdbx_seq_one_letter_code
_entity_poly.pdbx_strand_id
1 'polypeptide(L)' 'MVADKVGISPELICSRSRQRKPSEARAIFSYLAVEETGYPAADVARFLGVKRMSVHEAVTRGKTLCAEYALLGQKRE' A
#
# COMPACT_ATOMS: atom_id res chain seq x y z
N MET A 1 -9.71 2.40 -6.42
CA MET A 1 -8.25 2.61 -6.18
C MET A 1 -7.99 2.61 -4.66
N VAL A 2 -6.78 2.32 -4.18
CA VAL A 2 -6.48 2.19 -2.72
C VAL A 2 -6.92 3.42 -1.90
N ALA A 3 -6.64 4.63 -2.40
CA ALA A 3 -6.97 5.88 -1.72
C ALA A 3 -8.47 6.05 -1.44
N ASP A 4 -9.30 5.71 -2.43
CA ASP A 4 -10.76 5.75 -2.35
C ASP A 4 -11.29 4.78 -1.29
N LYS A 5 -10.77 3.54 -1.28
CA LYS A 5 -11.16 2.52 -0.30
C LYS A 5 -10.78 2.89 1.14
N VAL A 6 -9.69 3.63 1.33
CA VAL A 6 -9.24 4.13 2.64
C VAL A 6 -9.86 5.50 2.98
N GLY A 7 -10.51 6.16 2.02
CA GLY A 7 -11.12 7.48 2.19
C GLY A 7 -10.09 8.59 2.39
N ILE A 8 -9.06 8.66 1.54
CA ILE A 8 -8.03 9.71 1.51
C ILE A 8 -7.78 10.23 0.08
N SER A 9 -7.17 11.41 -0.05
CA SER A 9 -6.62 11.85 -1.36
C SER A 9 -5.45 10.93 -1.78
N PRO A 10 -5.34 10.53 -3.06
CA PRO A 10 -4.24 9.71 -3.58
C PRO A 10 -2.84 10.25 -3.25
N GLU A 11 -2.69 11.57 -3.23
CA GLU A 11 -1.45 12.28 -2.93
C GLU A 11 -0.90 11.93 -1.53
N LEU A 12 -1.81 11.58 -0.60
CA LEU A 12 -1.44 11.23 0.76
C LEU A 12 -0.76 9.86 0.88
N ILE A 13 -0.88 8.98 -0.12
CA ILE A 13 -0.17 7.68 -0.14
C ILE A 13 1.34 7.90 -0.17
N CYS A 14 1.80 8.83 -1.01
CA CYS A 14 3.21 9.20 -1.14
C CYS A 14 3.66 10.26 -0.12
N SER A 15 2.74 10.79 0.69
CA SER A 15 3.11 11.76 1.73
C SER A 15 3.95 11.10 2.83
N ARG A 16 4.74 11.89 3.56
CA ARG A 16 5.44 11.45 4.80
C ARG A 16 4.55 11.51 6.05
N SER A 17 3.23 11.61 5.88
CA SER A 17 2.29 11.67 7.00
C SER A 17 2.35 10.38 7.83
N ARG A 18 2.38 10.55 9.15
CA ARG A 18 2.31 9.47 10.15
C ARG A 18 0.88 9.20 10.63
N GLN A 19 -0.10 9.89 10.06
CA GLN A 19 -1.50 9.63 10.37
C GLN A 19 -1.88 8.20 9.97
N ARG A 20 -2.80 7.60 10.73
CA ARG A 20 -3.21 6.21 10.57
C ARG A 20 -3.64 5.88 9.15
N LYS A 21 -4.58 6.63 8.56
CA LYS A 21 -5.13 6.36 7.22
C LYS A 21 -4.08 6.43 6.10
N PRO A 22 -3.26 7.50 5.95
CA PRO A 22 -2.16 7.51 4.98
C PRO A 22 -1.17 6.35 5.17
N SER A 23 -0.86 5.99 6.42
CA SER A 23 0.01 4.86 6.71
C SER A 23 -0.60 3.52 6.28
N GLU A 24 -1.89 3.30 6.52
CA GLU A 24 -2.61 2.09 6.10
C GLU A 24 -2.70 2.00 4.59
N ALA A 25 -3.06 3.10 3.92
CA ALA A 25 -3.11 3.16 2.46
C ALA A 25 -1.75 2.85 1.83
N ARG A 26 -0.65 3.34 2.41
CA ARG A 26 0.72 3.03 1.94
C ARG A 26 1.08 1.56 2.12
N ALA A 27 0.64 0.94 3.22
CA ALA A 27 0.84 -0.48 3.47
C ALA A 27 0.09 -1.35 2.47
N ILE A 28 -1.21 -1.07 2.27
CA ILE A 28 -2.04 -1.72 1.25
C ILE A 28 -1.42 -1.56 -0.14
N PHE A 29 -1.04 -0.34 -0.52
CA PHE A 29 -0.41 -0.07 -1.81
C PHE A 29 0.88 -0.88 -2.00
N SER A 30 1.74 -0.93 -0.97
CA SER A 30 2.99 -1.70 -1.00
C SER A 30 2.73 -3.19 -1.21
N TYR A 31 1.77 -3.77 -0.48
CA TYR A 31 1.37 -5.17 -0.65
C TYR A 31 0.90 -5.44 -2.09
N LEU A 32 -0.06 -4.66 -2.59
CA LEU A 32 -0.61 -4.88 -3.94
C LEU A 32 0.47 -4.71 -5.02
N ALA A 33 1.34 -3.70 -4.88
CA ALA A 33 2.39 -3.44 -5.85
C ALA A 33 3.42 -4.59 -5.91
N VAL A 34 3.83 -5.10 -4.75
CA VAL A 34 4.86 -6.15 -4.67
C VAL A 34 4.29 -7.52 -4.96
N GLU A 35 3.24 -7.93 -4.26
CA GLU A 35 2.74 -9.31 -4.28
C GLU A 35 1.76 -9.58 -5.42
N GLU A 36 0.85 -8.64 -5.72
CA GLU A 36 -0.18 -8.86 -6.74
C GLU A 36 0.28 -8.44 -8.14
N THR A 37 1.15 -7.44 -8.25
CA THR A 37 1.66 -6.94 -9.55
C THR A 37 3.12 -7.25 -9.82
N GLY A 38 3.87 -7.75 -8.83
CA GLY A 38 5.26 -8.20 -9.03
C GLY A 38 6.32 -7.09 -9.11
N TYR A 39 6.01 -5.85 -8.71
CA TYR A 39 7.02 -4.78 -8.72
C TYR A 39 8.09 -5.03 -7.65
N PRO A 40 9.38 -4.79 -7.95
CA PRO A 40 10.43 -4.86 -6.95
C PRO A 40 10.19 -3.88 -5.80
N ALA A 41 10.38 -4.33 -4.56
CA ALA A 41 10.24 -3.47 -3.38
C ALA A 41 11.10 -2.20 -3.42
N ALA A 42 12.23 -2.23 -4.15
CA ALA A 42 13.08 -1.07 -4.37
C ALA A 42 12.42 0.01 -5.23
N ASP A 43 11.71 -0.38 -6.30
CA ASP A 43 10.98 0.56 -7.16
C ASP A 43 9.78 1.16 -6.43
N VAL A 44 9.06 0.32 -5.66
CA VAL A 44 7.97 0.77 -4.80
C VAL A 44 8.48 1.77 -3.75
N ALA A 45 9.63 1.51 -3.13
CA ALA A 45 10.25 2.41 -2.17
C ALA A 45 10.59 3.77 -2.79
N ARG A 46 11.17 3.76 -4.01
CA ARG A 46 11.50 4.97 -4.77
C ARG A 46 10.25 5.77 -5.10
N PHE A 47 9.18 5.11 -5.56
CA PHE A 47 7.91 5.75 -5.87
C PHE A 47 7.26 6.40 -4.64
N LEU A 48 7.30 5.72 -3.50
CA LEU A 48 6.71 6.19 -2.25
C LEU A 48 7.59 7.18 -1.48
N GLY A 49 8.86 7.36 -1.87
CA GLY A 49 9.82 8.20 -1.15
C GLY A 49 10.19 7.67 0.25
N VAL A 50 10.24 6.34 0.42
CA VAL A 50 10.55 5.67 1.71
C VAL A 50 11.75 4.74 1.58
N LYS A 51 12.24 4.21 2.72
CA LYS A 51 13.31 3.21 2.73
C LYS A 51 12.76 1.85 2.26
N ARG A 52 13.60 1.07 1.55
CA ARG A 52 13.24 -0.29 1.11
C ARG A 52 12.79 -1.21 2.25
N MET A 53 13.44 -1.16 3.41
CA MET A 53 13.02 -1.94 4.58
C MET A 53 11.59 -1.61 5.03
N SER A 54 11.20 -0.33 4.97
CA SER A 54 9.85 0.10 5.30
C SER A 54 8.81 -0.47 4.33
N VAL A 55 9.19 -0.77 3.08
CA VAL A 55 8.29 -1.44 2.13
C VAL A 55 8.06 -2.89 2.52
N HIS A 56 9.09 -3.64 2.93
CA HIS A 56 8.92 -5.03 3.36
C HIS A 56 8.00 -5.15 4.58
N GLU A 57 8.17 -4.28 5.59
CA GLU A 57 7.26 -4.22 6.74
C GLU A 57 5.83 -3.84 6.32
N ALA A 58 5.71 -2.89 5.39
CA ALA A 58 4.45 -2.41 4.85
C ALA A 58 3.71 -3.48 4.03
N VAL A 59 4.42 -4.35 3.30
CA VAL A 59 3.84 -5.49 2.56
C VAL A 59 3.19 -6.47 3.53
N THR A 60 3.90 -6.87 4.58
CA THR A 60 3.37 -7.79 5.61
C THR A 60 2.10 -7.23 6.26
N ARG A 61 2.13 -5.94 6.64
CA ARG A 61 0.97 -5.27 7.23
C ARG A 61 -0.16 -5.07 6.21
N GLY A 62 0.18 -4.76 4.97
CA GLY A 62 -0.76 -4.49 3.88
C GLY A 62 -1.63 -5.70 3.56
N LYS A 63 -1.09 -6.92 3.65
CA LYS A 63 -1.84 -8.16 3.48
C LYS A 63 -3.04 -8.26 4.43
N THR A 64 -2.82 -7.99 5.71
CA THR A 64 -3.88 -7.98 6.74
C THR A 64 -4.90 -6.88 6.48
N LEU A 65 -4.43 -5.67 6.17
CA LEU A 65 -5.29 -4.53 5.89
C LEU A 65 -6.15 -4.73 4.63
N CYS A 66 -5.65 -5.44 3.62
CA CYS A 66 -6.46 -5.76 2.44
C CYS A 66 -7.68 -6.61 2.77
N ALA A 67 -7.61 -7.47 3.81
CA ALA A 67 -8.79 -8.18 4.30
C ALA A 67 -9.76 -7.24 5.02
N GLU A 68 -9.25 -6.36 5.89
CA GLU A 68 -10.07 -5.38 6.64
C GLU A 68 -10.83 -4.43 5.72
N TYR A 69 -10.21 -3.96 4.64
CA TYR A 69 -10.82 -3.09 3.65
C TYR A 69 -11.55 -3.84 2.52
N ALA A 70 -11.73 -5.16 2.65
CA ALA A 70 -12.36 -6.03 1.65
C ALA A 70 -11.79 -5.85 0.22
N LEU A 71 -10.47 -5.69 0.12
CA LEU A 71 -9.74 -5.51 -1.14
C LEU A 71 -9.34 -6.83 -1.79
N LEU A 72 -9.23 -7.91 -1.00
CA LEU A 72 -9.00 -9.26 -1.50
C LEU A 72 -10.34 -9.84 -1.98
N GLY A 73 -10.55 -9.91 -3.29
CA GLY A 73 -11.80 -10.41 -3.87
C GLY A 73 -12.04 -10.03 -5.33
N GLN A 74 -11.31 -9.06 -5.88
CA GLN A 74 -11.35 -8.75 -7.31
C GLN A 74 -10.38 -9.65 -8.09
N LYS A 75 -10.66 -10.95 -8.17
CA LYS A 75 -10.12 -11.76 -9.28
C LYS A 75 -10.79 -11.23 -10.55
N ARG A 76 -10.01 -10.64 -11.45
CA ARG A 76 -10.47 -10.33 -12.80
C ARG A 76 -10.84 -11.63 -13.49
N GLU A 77 -12.07 -11.71 -13.97
CA GLU A 77 -12.52 -12.65 -15.00
C GLU A 77 -11.79 -12.40 -16.32
#